data_AF-A0A1H5RK90-F1
#
_entry.id   AF-A0A1H5RK90-F1
#
_cell.length_a   1.000
_cell.length_b   1.000
_cell.length_c   1.000
_cell.angle_alpha   90.00
_cell.angle_beta   90.00
_cell.angle_gamma   90.00
#
_symmetry.space_group_name_H-M   'P 1'
#
loop_
_entity.id
_entity.type
_entity.pdbx_description
1 polymer ?
#
loop_
_entity_poly.entity_id
_entity_poly.type
_entity_poly.pdbx_seq_one_letter_code
_entity_poly.pdbx_strand_id
1 'polypeptide(L)'
;MKKISTLILFAAFALGAYAQSDGYYHIKNTVTERYMVMADNQYDFSAGTGTADVAAIITIKSLSEVNTHPGAVAYLKKVKGTEDQYDISAQGTSIGKGSNGKLYPHFTAVSGGYQIWGSYSGATEYLNDTPQDSGSETGKLTIKGTKARTWKLYPIGKDDHYIGIKPMVHTNDGYWATIYCSFPFKLGSGMTAYYVNKVNKGGFQLKKVTDNVIAATFPVLVKLAGSSAADNKITPMTSGGSEPSDNHLYGRYFDSSASKHVNRLAYNSRSMRVLGKDENGKLAFVVASASDLTDGAYIPHNKPYLEVSSGSAEIMTEDGYTGIESIEAEEKADNKIYTLAGQELPANVTPKAGIYIKNGKKIVIK
;
A
#
# COMPACT_ATOMS: atom_id res chain seq x y z
N MET A 1 -71.52 -12.02 20.62
CA MET A 1 -70.81 -13.11 19.93
C MET A 1 -70.20 -12.61 18.63
N LYS A 2 -68.86 -12.52 18.61
CA LYS A 2 -67.91 -12.77 17.51
C LYS A 2 -66.66 -11.91 17.79
N LYS A 3 -65.70 -12.53 18.47
CA LYS A 3 -64.38 -11.97 18.74
C LYS A 3 -63.60 -11.98 17.43
N ILE A 4 -63.18 -10.81 16.96
CA ILE A 4 -62.20 -10.70 15.88
C ILE A 4 -60.83 -10.74 16.56
N SER A 5 -60.17 -11.89 16.47
CA SER A 5 -58.79 -12.06 16.94
C SER A 5 -57.85 -11.49 15.88
N THR A 6 -57.33 -10.28 16.10
CA THR A 6 -56.24 -9.74 15.29
C THR A 6 -54.96 -10.49 15.64
N LEU A 7 -54.52 -11.37 14.75
CA LEU A 7 -53.24 -12.07 14.81
C LEU A 7 -52.12 -11.06 14.47
N ILE A 8 -51.50 -10.47 15.49
CA ILE A 8 -50.26 -9.69 15.31
C ILE A 8 -49.14 -10.71 15.07
N LEU A 9 -48.77 -10.89 13.81
CA LEU A 9 -47.58 -11.64 13.42
C LEU A 9 -46.36 -10.78 13.80
N PHE A 10 -45.82 -11.00 15.00
CA PHE A 10 -44.46 -10.55 15.33
C PHE A 10 -43.50 -11.31 14.41
N ALA A 11 -43.14 -10.71 13.27
CA ALA A 11 -41.93 -11.07 12.56
C ALA A 11 -40.75 -10.66 13.43
N ALA A 12 -40.39 -11.52 14.38
CA ALA A 12 -39.10 -11.45 15.03
C ALA A 12 -38.05 -11.68 13.93
N PHE A 13 -37.50 -10.59 13.40
CA PHE A 13 -36.19 -10.66 12.76
C PHE A 13 -35.22 -11.05 13.87
N ALA A 14 -35.06 -12.36 14.07
CA ALA A 14 -33.87 -12.91 14.68
C ALA A 14 -32.73 -12.52 13.73
N LEU A 15 -32.11 -11.36 14.01
CA LEU A 15 -30.81 -11.01 13.50
C LEU A 15 -29.86 -12.06 14.05
N GLY A 16 -29.75 -13.18 13.32
CA GLY A 16 -28.81 -14.23 13.65
C GLY A 16 -27.43 -13.61 13.76
N ALA A 17 -26.84 -13.72 14.95
CA ALA A 17 -25.45 -13.42 15.16
C ALA A 17 -24.66 -14.29 14.17
N TYR A 18 -24.07 -13.68 13.15
CA TYR A 18 -23.17 -14.40 12.27
C TYR A 18 -22.00 -14.85 13.13
N ALA A 19 -21.80 -16.16 13.27
CA ALA A 19 -20.52 -16.68 13.75
C ALA A 19 -19.44 -16.03 12.87
N GLN A 20 -18.56 -15.23 13.47
CA GLN A 20 -17.55 -14.49 12.72
C GLN A 20 -16.54 -15.48 12.16
N SER A 21 -16.44 -15.55 10.84
CA SER A 21 -15.37 -16.28 10.18
C SER A 21 -14.16 -15.37 10.02
N ASP A 22 -12.97 -15.98 10.07
CA ASP A 22 -11.74 -15.35 9.62
C ASP A 22 -11.95 -14.71 8.23
N GLY A 23 -11.47 -13.48 8.03
CA GLY A 23 -11.69 -12.78 6.77
C GLY A 23 -11.44 -11.28 6.81
N TYR A 24 -11.63 -10.65 5.66
CA TYR A 24 -11.43 -9.21 5.46
C TYR A 24 -12.75 -8.44 5.55
N TYR A 25 -12.74 -7.36 6.32
CA TYR A 25 -13.93 -6.56 6.61
C TYR A 25 -13.64 -5.06 6.61
N HIS A 26 -14.62 -4.25 6.24
CA HIS A 26 -14.77 -2.88 6.71
C HIS A 26 -15.57 -2.89 8.02
N ILE A 27 -15.07 -2.20 9.05
CA ILE A 27 -15.69 -2.15 10.38
C ILE A 27 -16.29 -0.76 10.61
N LYS A 28 -17.63 -0.65 10.57
CA LYS A 28 -18.35 0.65 10.62
C LYS A 28 -18.99 0.88 11.98
N ASN A 29 -18.83 2.06 12.56
CA ASN A 29 -19.59 2.46 13.72
C ASN A 29 -21.05 2.78 13.35
N THR A 30 -22.00 2.31 14.15
CA THR A 30 -23.44 2.51 13.86
C THR A 30 -23.97 3.88 14.24
N VAL A 31 -23.27 4.64 15.08
CA VAL A 31 -23.70 5.96 15.55
C VAL A 31 -23.08 7.07 14.71
N THR A 32 -21.77 7.02 14.50
CA THR A 32 -21.04 8.06 13.76
C THR A 32 -20.92 7.77 12.27
N GLU A 33 -21.24 6.52 11.86
CA GLU A 33 -21.09 6.01 10.51
C GLU A 33 -19.65 5.96 9.97
N ARG A 34 -18.66 6.20 10.82
CA ARG A 34 -17.25 6.13 10.45
C ARG A 34 -16.71 4.70 10.50
N TYR A 35 -15.78 4.41 9.61
CA TYR A 35 -15.11 3.13 9.46
C TYR A 35 -13.75 3.15 10.15
N MET A 36 -13.39 2.04 10.79
CA MET A 36 -12.08 1.84 11.40
C MET A 36 -10.98 1.81 10.35
N VAL A 37 -9.92 2.58 10.56
CA VAL A 37 -8.73 2.62 9.70
C VAL A 37 -7.47 2.56 10.54
N MET A 38 -6.62 1.57 10.30
CA MET A 38 -5.33 1.44 10.93
C MET A 38 -4.33 2.37 10.22
N ALA A 39 -4.04 3.50 10.85
CA ALA A 39 -3.22 4.59 10.30
C ALA A 39 -1.81 4.63 10.89
N ASP A 40 -1.52 3.87 11.95
CA ASP A 40 -0.18 3.72 12.51
C ASP A 40 0.03 2.34 13.16
N ASN A 41 1.25 2.06 13.61
CA ASN A 41 1.63 0.86 14.35
C ASN A 41 2.07 1.11 15.78
N GLN A 42 2.00 2.35 16.26
CA GLN A 42 2.37 2.71 17.62
C GLN A 42 1.13 2.75 18.51
N TYR A 43 1.15 1.96 19.58
CA TYR A 43 0.08 1.90 20.57
C TYR A 43 0.69 2.14 21.95
N ASP A 44 0.01 2.89 22.82
CA ASP A 44 0.47 3.08 24.21
C ASP A 44 -0.56 2.49 25.17
N PHE A 45 -0.28 1.28 25.67
CA PHE A 45 -1.09 0.64 26.71
C PHE A 45 -0.35 0.80 28.05
N SER A 46 -0.75 1.80 28.85
CA SER A 46 -0.15 2.10 30.14
C SER A 46 -0.89 1.42 31.30
N ALA A 47 -0.30 0.35 31.81
CA ALA A 47 -0.90 -0.48 32.86
C ALA A 47 -1.03 0.28 34.19
N GLY A 48 -0.08 1.19 34.47
CA GLY A 48 -0.04 1.99 35.70
C GLY A 48 -1.08 3.12 35.77
N THR A 49 -1.67 3.50 34.64
CA THR A 49 -2.71 4.54 34.57
C THR A 49 -4.07 4.01 34.11
N GLY A 50 -4.14 2.73 33.71
CA GLY A 50 -5.36 2.13 33.15
C GLY A 50 -5.78 2.74 31.82
N THR A 51 -4.88 3.40 31.09
CA THR A 51 -5.19 4.04 29.81
C THR A 51 -4.63 3.25 28.65
N ALA A 52 -5.47 2.98 27.64
CA ALA A 52 -5.05 2.57 26.32
C ALA A 52 -5.14 3.76 25.36
N ASP A 53 -4.01 4.10 24.74
CA ASP A 53 -3.96 4.93 23.56
C ASP A 53 -4.05 4.04 22.32
N VAL A 54 -5.22 4.09 21.71
CA VAL A 54 -5.54 3.42 20.46
C VAL A 54 -5.50 4.40 19.28
N ALA A 55 -4.81 5.55 19.41
CA ALA A 55 -4.71 6.59 18.39
C ALA A 55 -4.07 6.13 17.06
N ALA A 56 -3.39 4.98 17.03
CA ALA A 56 -3.03 4.31 15.76
C ALA A 56 -4.24 3.98 14.88
N ILE A 57 -5.45 3.98 15.43
CA ILE A 57 -6.69 3.68 14.74
C ILE A 57 -7.54 4.95 14.66
N ILE A 58 -7.61 5.52 13.46
CA ILE A 58 -8.52 6.62 13.14
C ILE A 58 -9.85 6.05 12.63
N THR A 59 -10.85 6.92 12.50
CA THR A 59 -12.13 6.56 11.90
C THR A 59 -12.48 7.53 10.77
N ILE A 60 -12.99 7.02 9.64
CA ILE A 60 -13.28 7.82 8.43
C ILE A 60 -14.72 7.57 7.97
N LYS A 61 -15.49 8.63 7.68
CA LYS A 61 -16.89 8.51 7.25
C LYS A 61 -17.04 8.18 5.76
N SER A 62 -16.20 8.80 4.93
CA SER A 62 -16.25 8.67 3.47
C SER A 62 -15.95 7.24 3.02
N LEU A 63 -16.99 6.52 2.56
CA LEU A 63 -16.83 5.16 2.02
C LEU A 63 -15.91 5.14 0.80
N SER A 64 -15.88 6.20 -0.02
CA SER A 64 -14.96 6.28 -1.16
C SER A 64 -13.49 6.34 -0.73
N GLU A 65 -13.19 6.97 0.41
CA GLU A 65 -11.84 6.99 0.95
C GLU A 65 -11.48 5.62 1.53
N VAL A 66 -12.38 5.06 2.34
CA VAL A 66 -12.29 3.70 2.92
C VAL A 66 -12.03 2.65 1.84
N ASN A 67 -12.78 2.70 0.73
CA ASN A 67 -12.64 1.76 -0.39
C ASN A 67 -11.32 1.91 -1.18
N THR A 68 -10.47 2.86 -0.83
CA THR A 68 -9.14 3.06 -1.44
C THR A 68 -7.99 3.03 -0.45
N HIS A 69 -8.30 2.84 0.84
CA HIS A 69 -7.34 2.94 1.92
C HIS A 69 -6.94 1.55 2.43
N PRO A 70 -5.71 1.06 2.18
CA PRO A 70 -5.30 -0.28 2.62
C PRO A 70 -5.34 -0.49 4.14
N GLY A 71 -5.22 0.57 4.94
CA GLY A 71 -5.47 0.57 6.39
C GLY A 71 -6.91 0.29 6.83
N ALA A 72 -7.90 0.45 5.94
CA ALA A 72 -9.31 0.14 6.24
C ALA A 72 -9.66 -1.34 6.01
N VAL A 73 -8.76 -2.10 5.37
CA VAL A 73 -8.91 -3.53 5.09
C VAL A 73 -8.51 -4.32 6.33
N ALA A 74 -9.43 -4.45 7.28
CA ALA A 74 -9.19 -5.18 8.52
C ALA A 74 -9.33 -6.69 8.29
N TYR A 75 -8.29 -7.45 8.61
CA TYR A 75 -8.36 -8.90 8.71
C TYR A 75 -8.70 -9.29 10.14
N LEU A 76 -9.86 -9.93 10.33
CA LEU A 76 -10.25 -10.54 11.58
C LEU A 76 -9.75 -11.97 11.60
N LYS A 77 -8.95 -12.31 12.62
CA LYS A 77 -8.45 -13.67 12.85
C LYS A 77 -8.88 -14.14 14.22
N LYS A 78 -9.62 -15.24 14.29
CA LYS A 78 -10.04 -15.81 15.57
C LYS A 78 -8.83 -16.27 16.38
N VAL A 79 -8.80 -15.92 17.66
CA VAL A 79 -7.77 -16.41 18.59
C VAL A 79 -8.05 -17.88 18.91
N LYS A 80 -7.06 -18.73 18.68
CA LYS A 80 -7.18 -20.18 18.88
C LYS A 80 -7.57 -20.50 20.33
N GLY A 81 -8.56 -21.38 20.50
CA GLY A 81 -9.01 -21.82 21.83
C GLY A 81 -9.96 -20.85 22.54
N THR A 82 -10.44 -19.81 21.84
CA THR A 82 -11.41 -18.84 22.36
C THR A 82 -12.70 -18.91 21.56
N GLU A 83 -13.82 -18.52 22.15
CA GLU A 83 -15.10 -18.51 21.45
C GLU A 83 -15.35 -17.22 20.66
N ASP A 84 -14.88 -16.09 21.19
CA ASP A 84 -15.28 -14.75 20.76
C ASP A 84 -14.12 -13.73 20.65
N GLN A 85 -12.86 -14.14 20.88
CA GLN A 85 -11.71 -13.26 20.73
C GLN A 85 -11.15 -13.29 19.29
N TYR A 86 -10.85 -12.11 18.77
CA TYR A 86 -10.26 -11.93 17.44
C TYR A 86 -9.10 -10.95 17.52
N ASP A 87 -8.05 -11.22 16.74
CA ASP A 87 -7.07 -10.19 16.42
C ASP A 87 -7.55 -9.38 15.20
N ILE A 88 -7.53 -8.06 15.33
CA ILE A 88 -7.87 -7.12 14.25
C ILE A 88 -6.55 -6.60 13.69
N SER A 89 -6.24 -6.98 12.46
CA SER A 89 -4.96 -6.64 11.81
C SER A 89 -5.14 -5.90 10.50
N ALA A 90 -4.22 -4.97 10.24
CA ALA A 90 -4.08 -4.28 8.97
C ALA A 90 -2.66 -3.68 8.89
N GLN A 91 -2.17 -3.47 7.67
CA GLN A 91 -0.92 -2.73 7.40
C GLN A 91 0.29 -3.16 8.25
N GLY A 92 0.48 -4.48 8.42
CA GLY A 92 1.64 -5.07 9.10
C GLY A 92 1.62 -4.98 10.63
N THR A 93 0.50 -4.56 11.20
CA THR A 93 0.27 -4.53 12.65
C THR A 93 -1.13 -5.04 13.02
N SER A 94 -1.39 -5.13 14.32
CA SER A 94 -2.67 -5.57 14.87
C SER A 94 -2.88 -5.04 16.29
N ILE A 95 -4.11 -5.11 16.80
CA ILE A 95 -4.38 -4.77 18.20
C ILE A 95 -3.60 -5.71 19.15
N GLY A 96 -3.52 -7.00 18.82
CA GLY A 96 -2.71 -7.96 19.58
C GLY A 96 -1.23 -7.59 19.57
N LYS A 97 -0.63 -7.32 18.41
CA LYS A 97 0.79 -6.94 18.29
C LYS A 97 1.06 -5.60 18.99
N GLY A 98 0.20 -4.61 18.77
CA GLY A 98 0.30 -3.28 19.37
C GLY A 98 0.23 -3.27 20.89
N SER A 99 -0.60 -4.14 21.46
CA SER A 99 -0.71 -4.32 22.90
C SER A 99 0.35 -5.26 23.50
N ASN A 100 1.33 -5.71 22.71
CA ASN A 100 2.31 -6.73 23.09
C ASN A 100 1.66 -8.02 23.61
N GLY A 101 0.62 -8.49 22.92
CA GLY A 101 -0.15 -9.69 23.24
C GLY A 101 -1.08 -9.56 24.43
N LYS A 102 -1.23 -8.37 25.02
CA LYS A 102 -2.03 -8.15 26.24
C LYS A 102 -3.52 -7.96 25.96
N LEU A 103 -3.89 -7.65 24.72
CA LEU A 103 -5.28 -7.35 24.35
C LEU A 103 -5.65 -8.03 23.04
N TYR A 104 -6.59 -8.97 23.11
CA TYR A 104 -7.36 -9.46 21.98
C TYR A 104 -8.83 -9.08 22.19
N PRO A 105 -9.42 -8.27 21.31
CA PRO A 105 -10.81 -7.88 21.47
C PRO A 105 -11.78 -9.06 21.41
N HIS A 106 -12.70 -9.09 22.36
CA HIS A 106 -13.91 -9.88 22.34
C HIS A 106 -14.97 -9.19 21.49
N PHE A 107 -15.76 -9.99 20.76
CA PHE A 107 -16.87 -9.50 19.96
C PHE A 107 -18.19 -10.08 20.48
N THR A 108 -18.96 -9.26 21.18
CA THR A 108 -20.29 -9.63 21.68
C THR A 108 -21.37 -9.13 20.73
N ALA A 109 -22.19 -10.05 20.21
CA ALA A 109 -23.33 -9.70 19.38
C ALA A 109 -24.36 -8.89 20.18
N VAL A 110 -24.85 -7.80 19.60
CA VAL A 110 -25.90 -6.94 20.16
C VAL A 110 -26.90 -6.58 19.07
N SER A 111 -28.03 -5.97 19.44
CA SER A 111 -28.97 -5.48 18.44
C SER A 111 -28.28 -4.49 17.48
N GLY A 112 -28.31 -4.81 16.18
CA GLY A 112 -27.75 -3.98 15.13
C GLY A 112 -26.25 -4.10 14.87
N GLY A 113 -25.51 -4.98 15.57
CA GLY A 113 -24.08 -5.19 15.31
C GLY A 113 -23.34 -5.91 16.45
N TYR A 114 -22.12 -5.47 16.73
CA TYR A 114 -21.24 -6.01 17.76
C TYR A 114 -20.76 -4.92 18.69
N GLN A 115 -20.65 -5.25 19.97
CA GLN A 115 -19.78 -4.53 20.89
C GLN A 115 -18.41 -5.21 20.88
N ILE A 116 -17.37 -4.41 20.66
CA ILE A 116 -15.99 -4.87 20.67
C ILE A 116 -15.37 -4.40 21.97
N TRP A 117 -14.83 -5.29 22.78
CA TRP A 117 -14.32 -4.97 24.12
C TRP A 117 -13.12 -5.81 24.50
N GLY A 118 -12.42 -5.43 25.56
CA GLY A 118 -11.40 -6.27 26.16
C GLY A 118 -11.14 -5.89 27.61
N SER A 119 -10.49 -6.80 28.33
CA SER A 119 -10.12 -6.58 29.73
C SER A 119 -8.71 -6.02 29.79
N TYR A 120 -8.54 -4.84 30.39
CA TYR A 120 -7.24 -4.21 30.61
C TYR A 120 -7.12 -3.74 32.07
N SER A 121 -6.03 -4.14 32.75
CA SER A 121 -5.81 -3.85 34.18
C SER A 121 -7.01 -4.19 35.09
N GLY A 122 -7.76 -5.24 34.77
CA GLY A 122 -8.93 -5.69 35.54
C GLY A 122 -10.25 -4.95 35.23
N ALA A 123 -10.23 -3.95 34.36
CA ALA A 123 -11.43 -3.26 33.89
C ALA A 123 -11.83 -3.75 32.48
N THR A 124 -13.14 -3.87 32.26
CA THR A 124 -13.69 -4.14 30.92
C THR A 124 -13.87 -2.82 30.18
N GLU A 125 -13.16 -2.67 29.08
CA GLU A 125 -13.19 -1.48 28.23
C GLU A 125 -13.72 -1.81 26.85
N TYR A 126 -14.50 -0.91 26.28
CA TYR A 126 -15.13 -1.09 24.96
C TYR A 126 -14.41 -0.23 23.94
N LEU A 127 -14.19 -0.75 22.72
CA LEU A 127 -13.79 0.10 21.60
C LEU A 127 -14.99 0.95 21.18
N ASN A 128 -14.82 2.26 21.23
CA ASN A 128 -15.84 3.24 20.86
C ASN A 128 -15.25 4.18 19.82
N ASP A 129 -16.10 4.74 18.98
CA ASP A 129 -15.72 5.90 18.18
C ASP A 129 -16.05 7.18 18.93
N THR A 130 -15.26 8.25 18.77
CA THR A 130 -15.43 9.48 19.54
C THR A 130 -16.71 10.23 19.10
N PRO A 131 -17.78 10.28 19.91
CA PRO A 131 -19.09 10.78 19.47
C PRO A 131 -19.18 12.31 19.42
N GLN A 132 -18.27 13.03 20.09
CA GLN A 132 -18.22 14.49 20.07
C GLN A 132 -18.01 15.03 18.65
N ASP A 133 -17.46 14.20 17.77
CA ASP A 133 -17.13 14.51 16.39
C ASP A 133 -18.11 13.83 15.41
N SER A 134 -19.36 13.52 15.83
CA SER A 134 -20.30 12.74 15.00
C SER A 134 -20.72 13.41 13.67
N GLY A 135 -20.41 14.70 13.50
CA GLY A 135 -20.53 15.43 12.22
C GLY A 135 -19.23 15.58 11.44
N SER A 136 -18.09 15.14 12.00
CA SER A 136 -16.78 15.19 11.34
C SER A 136 -16.59 14.01 10.40
N GLU A 137 -15.98 14.26 9.25
CA GLU A 137 -15.60 13.22 8.28
C GLU A 137 -14.53 12.27 8.83
N THR A 138 -13.74 12.74 9.80
CA THR A 138 -12.70 11.94 10.46
C THR A 138 -12.85 11.96 11.97
N GLY A 139 -12.34 10.92 12.62
CA GLY A 139 -12.36 10.73 14.07
C GLY A 139 -11.28 9.80 14.53
N LYS A 140 -11.40 9.35 15.78
CA LYS A 140 -10.47 8.42 16.41
C LYS A 140 -11.19 7.42 17.28
N LEU A 141 -10.61 6.22 17.32
CA LEU A 141 -11.00 5.21 18.27
C LEU A 141 -10.66 5.67 19.69
N THR A 142 -11.51 5.31 20.65
CA THR A 142 -11.31 5.57 22.06
C THR A 142 -11.87 4.42 22.88
N ILE A 143 -11.26 4.13 24.02
CA ILE A 143 -11.82 3.19 24.98
C ILE A 143 -12.72 3.88 26.03
N LYS A 144 -12.68 5.20 26.11
CA LYS A 144 -13.42 5.98 27.10
C LYS A 144 -14.82 6.36 26.61
N GLY A 145 -15.81 6.26 27.50
CA GLY A 145 -17.18 6.73 27.27
C GLY A 145 -18.16 5.63 26.87
N THR A 146 -19.46 5.93 26.91
CA THR A 146 -20.56 4.94 26.81
C THR A 146 -21.35 4.96 25.50
N LYS A 147 -21.00 5.85 24.57
CA LYS A 147 -21.71 6.04 23.29
C LYS A 147 -20.90 5.44 22.14
N ALA A 148 -21.54 5.25 20.98
CA ALA A 148 -20.89 4.78 19.75
C ALA A 148 -20.07 3.48 19.94
N ARG A 149 -20.63 2.52 20.68
CA ARG A 149 -19.99 1.22 20.99
C ARG A 149 -20.32 0.10 20.01
N THR A 150 -21.33 0.31 19.17
CA THR A 150 -21.87 -0.73 18.31
C THR A 150 -21.29 -0.60 16.91
N TRP A 151 -20.68 -1.68 16.45
CA TRP A 151 -19.96 -1.79 15.18
C TRP A 151 -20.61 -2.82 14.26
N LYS A 152 -20.68 -2.53 12.96
CA LYS A 152 -21.09 -3.45 11.91
C LYS A 152 -19.87 -3.93 11.14
N LEU A 153 -19.85 -5.21 10.81
CA LEU A 153 -18.82 -5.84 10.01
C LEU A 153 -19.34 -6.05 8.60
N TYR A 154 -18.66 -5.48 7.62
CA TYR A 154 -19.00 -5.60 6.21
C TYR A 154 -17.91 -6.38 5.49
N PRO A 155 -18.15 -7.63 5.07
CA PRO A 155 -17.16 -8.41 4.34
C PRO A 155 -16.74 -7.67 3.06
N ILE A 156 -15.44 -7.61 2.81
CA ILE A 156 -14.91 -7.00 1.59
C ILE A 156 -15.21 -7.90 0.40
N GLY A 157 -15.63 -7.28 -0.71
CA GLY A 157 -16.06 -7.96 -1.93
C GLY A 157 -17.56 -8.22 -2.00
N LYS A 158 -18.34 -7.71 -1.04
CA LYS A 158 -19.80 -7.73 -1.05
C LYS A 158 -20.35 -6.31 -1.11
N ASP A 159 -21.45 -6.15 -1.85
CA ASP A 159 -22.16 -4.87 -2.00
C ASP A 159 -21.22 -3.71 -2.42
N ASP A 160 -21.30 -2.58 -1.74
CA ASP A 160 -20.46 -1.38 -1.95
C ASP A 160 -19.15 -1.40 -1.14
N HIS A 161 -18.88 -2.48 -0.40
CA HIS A 161 -17.65 -2.67 0.38
C HIS A 161 -16.60 -3.42 -0.44
N TYR A 162 -15.67 -2.67 -1.01
CA TYR A 162 -14.56 -3.20 -1.80
C TYR A 162 -13.27 -2.43 -1.49
N ILE A 163 -12.13 -2.97 -1.90
CA ILE A 163 -10.88 -2.21 -1.97
C ILE A 163 -10.53 -2.04 -3.46
N GLY A 164 -10.19 -0.83 -3.85
CA GLY A 164 -9.85 -0.47 -5.23
C GLY A 164 -8.70 0.51 -5.28
N ILE A 165 -8.03 0.55 -6.44
CA ILE A 165 -6.87 1.41 -6.66
C ILE A 165 -7.34 2.69 -7.36
N LYS A 166 -7.22 3.83 -6.68
CA LYS A 166 -7.46 5.14 -7.30
C LYS A 166 -6.33 5.46 -8.28
N PRO A 167 -6.62 5.85 -9.53
CA PRO A 167 -5.60 6.34 -10.46
C PRO A 167 -4.79 7.49 -9.87
N MET A 168 -3.47 7.47 -10.11
CA MET A 168 -2.54 8.52 -9.73
C MET A 168 -2.10 9.33 -10.95
N VAL A 169 -1.86 8.67 -12.07
CA VAL A 169 -1.41 9.28 -13.31
C VAL A 169 -2.22 8.76 -14.49
N HIS A 170 -2.56 9.66 -15.41
CA HIS A 170 -3.10 9.31 -16.72
C HIS A 170 -2.05 9.64 -17.79
N THR A 171 -1.56 8.60 -18.45
CA THR A 171 -0.61 8.63 -19.56
C THR A 171 -1.34 8.38 -20.87
N ASN A 172 -0.64 8.51 -21.99
CA ASN A 172 -1.22 8.23 -23.31
C ASN A 172 -1.71 6.78 -23.48
N ASP A 173 -1.20 5.84 -22.67
CA ASP A 173 -1.50 4.42 -22.76
C ASP A 173 -2.43 3.90 -21.65
N GLY A 174 -2.89 4.76 -20.74
CA GLY A 174 -3.91 4.43 -19.75
C GLY A 174 -3.72 5.07 -18.37
N TYR A 175 -4.44 4.53 -17.39
CA TYR A 175 -4.37 4.96 -16.00
C TYR A 175 -3.37 4.11 -15.23
N TRP A 176 -2.57 4.75 -14.38
CA TRP A 176 -1.52 4.11 -13.60
C TRP A 176 -1.58 4.54 -12.15
N ALA A 177 -1.20 3.64 -11.25
CA ALA A 177 -1.02 3.91 -9.83
C ALA A 177 0.01 2.96 -9.22
N THR A 178 0.60 3.37 -8.10
CA THR A 178 1.38 2.47 -7.25
C THR A 178 0.55 2.02 -6.05
N ILE A 179 0.84 0.82 -5.54
CA ILE A 179 0.23 0.28 -4.33
C ILE A 179 1.25 -0.51 -3.50
N TYR A 180 1.15 -0.35 -2.19
CA TYR A 180 1.87 -1.14 -1.18
C TYR A 180 0.91 -1.49 -0.05
N CYS A 181 0.72 -2.77 0.26
CA CYS A 181 -0.18 -3.21 1.34
C CYS A 181 0.34 -4.47 2.01
N SER A 182 -0.14 -4.73 3.23
CA SER A 182 0.33 -5.85 4.06
C SER A 182 -0.41 -7.16 3.83
N PHE A 183 -1.33 -7.22 2.88
CA PHE A 183 -2.05 -8.43 2.51
C PHE A 183 -1.74 -8.76 1.04
N PRO A 184 -1.57 -10.05 0.70
CA PRO A 184 -1.53 -10.45 -0.69
C PRO A 184 -2.86 -10.14 -1.38
N PHE A 185 -2.85 -9.90 -2.69
CA PHE A 185 -4.09 -9.56 -3.41
C PHE A 185 -4.08 -10.02 -4.86
N LYS A 186 -5.27 -10.21 -5.42
CA LYS A 186 -5.49 -10.38 -6.85
C LYS A 186 -5.96 -9.09 -7.49
N LEU A 187 -5.52 -8.85 -8.70
CA LEU A 187 -6.05 -7.76 -9.52
C LEU A 187 -7.42 -8.14 -10.13
N GLY A 188 -8.27 -7.14 -10.31
CA GLY A 188 -9.46 -7.25 -11.15
C GLY A 188 -9.13 -7.39 -12.63
N SER A 189 -10.17 -7.64 -13.44
CA SER A 189 -10.04 -7.77 -14.90
C SER A 189 -9.51 -6.48 -15.53
N GLY A 190 -8.70 -6.61 -16.59
CA GLY A 190 -8.16 -5.47 -17.34
C GLY A 190 -6.98 -4.75 -16.68
N MET A 191 -6.56 -5.18 -15.49
CA MET A 191 -5.42 -4.61 -14.79
C MET A 191 -4.15 -5.45 -14.99
N THR A 192 -2.97 -4.85 -14.89
CA THR A 192 -1.69 -5.57 -14.90
C THR A 192 -0.69 -4.93 -13.95
N ALA A 193 -0.03 -5.73 -13.12
CA ALA A 193 1.02 -5.26 -12.23
C ALA A 193 2.42 -5.42 -12.85
N TYR A 194 3.27 -4.46 -12.51
CA TYR A 194 4.67 -4.37 -12.86
C TYR A 194 5.47 -3.99 -11.62
N TYR A 195 6.76 -4.28 -11.65
CA TYR A 195 7.74 -3.76 -10.72
C TYR A 195 8.93 -3.22 -11.48
N VAL A 196 9.74 -2.37 -10.83
CA VAL A 196 10.96 -1.85 -11.43
C VAL A 196 12.09 -2.79 -11.10
N ASN A 197 12.62 -3.50 -12.10
CA ASN A 197 13.63 -4.52 -11.87
C ASN A 197 15.07 -4.03 -12.12
N LYS A 198 15.24 -2.87 -12.75
CA LYS A 198 16.53 -2.21 -12.96
C LYS A 198 16.38 -0.70 -13.00
N VAL A 199 17.43 0.01 -12.60
CA VAL A 199 17.53 1.48 -12.59
C VAL A 199 18.93 1.88 -13.06
N ASN A 200 19.04 2.94 -13.86
CA ASN A 200 20.32 3.60 -14.17
C ASN A 200 20.22 5.11 -13.85
N LYS A 201 21.12 5.95 -14.40
CA LYS A 201 21.08 7.41 -14.15
C LYS A 201 19.90 8.13 -14.82
N GLY A 202 19.31 7.60 -15.89
CA GLY A 202 18.29 8.28 -16.69
C GLY A 202 16.97 7.54 -16.81
N GLY A 203 16.90 6.28 -16.39
CA GLY A 203 15.74 5.45 -16.63
C GLY A 203 15.64 4.20 -15.78
N PHE A 204 14.55 3.49 -16.03
CA PHE A 204 14.16 2.29 -15.30
C PHE A 204 13.66 1.21 -16.27
N GLN A 205 13.69 -0.04 -15.84
CA GLN A 205 13.07 -1.15 -16.57
C GLN A 205 11.87 -1.68 -15.80
N LEU A 206 10.72 -1.80 -16.46
CA LEU A 206 9.57 -2.52 -15.93
C LEU A 206 9.64 -4.00 -16.26
N LYS A 207 9.27 -4.81 -15.27
CA LYS A 207 9.03 -6.23 -15.44
C LYS A 207 7.63 -6.57 -14.94
N LYS A 208 6.88 -7.28 -15.77
CA LYS A 208 5.52 -7.71 -15.46
C LYS A 208 5.54 -8.71 -14.31
N VAL A 209 4.61 -8.58 -13.37
CA VAL A 209 4.35 -9.59 -12.34
C VAL A 209 3.60 -10.76 -12.99
N THR A 210 4.14 -11.96 -12.90
CA THR A 210 3.57 -13.17 -13.51
C THR A 210 2.65 -13.94 -12.59
N ASP A 211 2.80 -13.77 -11.28
CA ASP A 211 1.98 -14.43 -10.28
C ASP A 211 0.54 -13.88 -10.31
N ASN A 212 -0.44 -14.78 -10.23
CA ASN A 212 -1.86 -14.40 -10.17
C ASN A 212 -2.23 -13.70 -8.85
N VAL A 213 -1.41 -13.88 -7.81
CA VAL A 213 -1.53 -13.20 -6.52
C VAL A 213 -0.27 -12.39 -6.32
N ILE A 214 -0.42 -11.09 -6.10
CA ILE A 214 0.67 -10.20 -5.73
C ILE A 214 0.90 -10.39 -4.22
N ALA A 215 2.15 -10.63 -3.83
CA ALA A 215 2.51 -10.87 -2.43
C ALA A 215 2.19 -9.66 -1.53
N ALA A 216 1.95 -9.92 -0.25
CA ALA A 216 2.02 -8.87 0.75
C ALA A 216 3.40 -8.23 0.73
N THR A 217 3.47 -6.96 1.12
CA THR A 217 4.74 -6.22 1.24
C THR A 217 5.51 -6.04 -0.07
N PHE A 218 4.93 -6.39 -1.22
CA PHE A 218 5.54 -6.20 -2.53
C PHE A 218 5.02 -4.88 -3.14
N PRO A 219 5.84 -3.81 -3.19
CA PRO A 219 5.43 -2.55 -3.82
C PRO A 219 5.41 -2.73 -5.34
N VAL A 220 4.26 -2.42 -5.93
CA VAL A 220 4.05 -2.58 -7.38
C VAL A 220 3.47 -1.32 -8.01
N LEU A 221 3.74 -1.17 -9.29
CA LEU A 221 3.04 -0.29 -10.21
C LEU A 221 1.93 -1.09 -10.89
N VAL A 222 0.75 -0.49 -11.09
CA VAL A 222 -0.38 -1.17 -11.71
C VAL A 222 -0.92 -0.32 -12.86
N LYS A 223 -1.00 -0.93 -14.04
CA LYS A 223 -1.82 -0.44 -15.15
C LYS A 223 -3.27 -0.77 -14.83
N LEU A 224 -4.09 0.26 -14.74
CA LEU A 224 -5.46 0.20 -14.24
C LEU A 224 -6.46 -0.04 -15.38
N ALA A 225 -7.63 -0.58 -15.04
CA ALA A 225 -8.69 -0.87 -15.99
C ALA A 225 -9.52 0.38 -16.35
N GLY A 226 -9.63 1.34 -15.43
CA GLY A 226 -10.45 2.53 -15.62
C GLY A 226 -10.04 3.72 -14.75
N SER A 227 -10.88 4.75 -14.81
CA SER A 227 -10.62 6.07 -14.20
C SER A 227 -11.05 6.17 -12.73
N SER A 228 -11.77 5.18 -12.21
CA SER A 228 -12.27 5.18 -10.84
C SER A 228 -11.79 3.97 -10.04
N ALA A 229 -11.76 4.08 -8.71
CA ALA A 229 -11.43 2.94 -7.85
C ALA A 229 -12.41 1.76 -8.01
N ALA A 230 -13.66 2.03 -8.38
CA ALA A 230 -14.68 1.01 -8.62
C ALA A 230 -14.38 0.14 -9.86
N ASP A 231 -13.70 0.71 -10.85
CA ASP A 231 -13.22 -0.02 -12.04
C ASP A 231 -11.99 -0.87 -11.72
N ASN A 232 -11.24 -0.47 -10.69
CA ASN A 232 -9.90 -0.93 -10.37
C ASN A 232 -9.86 -1.76 -9.08
N LYS A 233 -10.82 -2.67 -8.91
CA LYS A 233 -10.95 -3.47 -7.68
C LYS A 233 -9.82 -4.48 -7.55
N ILE A 234 -9.38 -4.70 -6.31
CA ILE A 234 -8.50 -5.80 -5.95
C ILE A 234 -9.19 -6.69 -4.92
N THR A 235 -8.81 -7.96 -4.88
CA THR A 235 -9.34 -8.92 -3.93
C THR A 235 -8.25 -9.31 -2.94
N PRO A 236 -8.37 -8.96 -1.65
CA PRO A 236 -7.46 -9.42 -0.61
C PRO A 236 -7.45 -10.95 -0.51
N MET A 237 -6.26 -11.52 -0.30
CA MET A 237 -6.00 -12.94 -0.18
C MET A 237 -5.26 -13.20 1.14
N THR A 238 -5.45 -14.35 1.77
CA THR A 238 -4.79 -14.69 3.04
C THR A 238 -3.36 -15.21 2.87
N SER A 239 -3.00 -15.64 1.66
CA SER A 239 -1.66 -16.10 1.29
C SER A 239 -1.47 -16.07 -0.23
N GLY A 240 -0.21 -16.18 -0.67
CA GLY A 240 0.17 -16.33 -2.08
C GLY A 240 1.07 -15.21 -2.59
N GLY A 241 1.61 -15.45 -3.79
CA GLY A 241 2.57 -14.57 -4.45
C GLY A 241 3.99 -14.70 -3.90
N SER A 242 4.93 -14.14 -4.65
CA SER A 242 6.31 -13.93 -4.23
C SER A 242 6.77 -12.53 -4.61
N GLU A 243 7.62 -11.93 -3.77
CA GLU A 243 8.28 -10.67 -4.09
C GLU A 243 9.63 -10.96 -4.77
N PRO A 244 9.87 -10.46 -5.99
CA PRO A 244 11.17 -10.54 -6.63
C PRO A 244 12.22 -9.72 -5.85
N SER A 245 13.40 -10.28 -5.65
CA SER A 245 14.50 -9.63 -4.92
C SER A 245 15.13 -8.44 -5.67
N ASP A 246 14.88 -8.33 -6.97
CA ASP A 246 15.40 -7.29 -7.86
C ASP A 246 14.45 -6.08 -7.96
N ASN A 247 13.43 -5.96 -7.09
CA ASN A 247 12.55 -4.80 -7.09
C ASN A 247 13.23 -3.55 -6.50
N HIS A 248 13.11 -2.44 -7.20
CA HIS A 248 13.65 -1.13 -6.80
C HIS A 248 12.57 -0.14 -6.32
N LEU A 249 11.31 -0.58 -6.25
CA LEU A 249 10.26 0.19 -5.60
C LEU A 249 10.28 -0.03 -4.09
N TYR A 250 10.01 1.03 -3.34
CA TYR A 250 9.95 1.00 -1.89
C TYR A 250 8.65 1.65 -1.42
N GLY A 251 8.03 1.05 -0.40
CA GLY A 251 6.77 1.53 0.16
C GLY A 251 6.80 1.55 1.67
N ARG A 252 5.90 2.34 2.25
CA ARG A 252 5.60 2.33 3.68
C ARG A 252 4.11 2.24 3.91
N TYR A 253 3.75 1.62 5.02
CA TYR A 253 2.36 1.45 5.42
C TYR A 253 1.72 2.69 6.01
N PHE A 254 2.51 3.57 6.61
CA PHE A 254 2.02 4.64 7.47
C PHE A 254 2.69 5.96 7.12
N ASP A 255 1.94 7.02 7.38
CA ASP A 255 2.34 8.42 7.31
C ASP A 255 1.53 9.18 8.38
N SER A 256 1.86 8.89 9.64
CA SER A 256 1.14 9.39 10.80
C SER A 256 1.88 10.57 11.42
N SER A 257 1.13 11.64 11.70
CA SER A 257 1.53 12.74 12.59
C SER A 257 0.71 12.79 13.87
N ALA A 258 0.04 11.68 14.22
CA ALA A 258 -0.88 11.67 15.33
C ALA A 258 -0.13 11.76 16.67
N SER A 259 -0.30 12.88 17.39
CA SER A 259 0.19 13.05 18.77
C SER A 259 1.69 12.70 18.90
N LYS A 260 2.06 11.80 19.83
CA LYS A 260 3.43 11.32 20.07
C LYS A 260 3.94 10.31 19.03
N HIS A 261 3.11 9.96 18.04
CA HIS A 261 3.40 8.92 17.05
C HIS A 261 3.70 9.56 15.70
N VAL A 262 4.95 10.01 15.54
CA VAL A 262 5.44 10.51 14.26
C VAL A 262 6.05 9.34 13.49
N ASN A 263 5.34 8.89 12.45
CA ASN A 263 5.76 7.80 11.58
C ASN A 263 5.65 8.26 10.14
N ARG A 264 6.63 9.04 9.70
CA ARG A 264 6.68 9.67 8.37
C ARG A 264 8.02 9.44 7.71
N LEU A 265 8.03 9.47 6.37
CA LEU A 265 9.25 9.43 5.58
C LEU A 265 9.42 10.76 4.86
N ALA A 266 10.42 11.52 5.26
CA ALA A 266 10.77 12.77 4.59
C ALA A 266 11.21 12.48 3.14
N TYR A 267 10.63 13.22 2.20
CA TYR A 267 11.00 13.14 0.80
C TYR A 267 12.41 13.70 0.56
N ASN A 268 13.19 13.04 -0.29
CA ASN A 268 14.50 13.50 -0.71
C ASN A 268 14.64 13.43 -2.23
N SER A 269 14.62 14.59 -2.90
CA SER A 269 14.76 14.68 -4.36
C SER A 269 16.09 14.18 -4.92
N ARG A 270 17.12 13.95 -4.09
CA ARG A 270 18.38 13.36 -4.54
C ARG A 270 18.34 11.85 -4.67
N SER A 271 17.41 11.18 -3.98
CA SER A 271 17.38 9.72 -3.89
C SER A 271 15.99 9.11 -4.13
N MET A 272 14.95 9.93 -4.32
CA MET A 272 13.58 9.45 -4.47
C MET A 272 12.89 10.06 -5.69
N ARG A 273 12.13 9.24 -6.40
CA ARG A 273 11.20 9.65 -7.47
C ARG A 273 9.82 9.07 -7.21
N VAL A 274 8.78 9.83 -7.49
CA VAL A 274 7.38 9.41 -7.36
C VAL A 274 6.79 9.12 -8.73
N LEU A 275 5.71 8.33 -8.78
CA LEU A 275 5.03 8.03 -10.02
C LEU A 275 4.52 9.31 -10.68
N GLY A 276 4.85 9.50 -11.96
CA GLY A 276 4.47 10.67 -12.74
C GLY A 276 4.42 10.37 -14.23
N LYS A 277 4.55 11.43 -15.01
CA LYS A 277 4.68 11.35 -16.48
C LYS A 277 5.75 12.30 -16.97
N ASP A 278 6.34 11.97 -18.10
CA ASP A 278 7.27 12.86 -18.80
C ASP A 278 6.52 13.96 -19.58
N GLU A 279 7.30 14.83 -20.23
CA GLU A 279 6.79 15.91 -21.08
C GLU A 279 5.95 15.43 -22.28
N ASN A 280 6.13 14.16 -22.70
CA ASN A 280 5.41 13.54 -23.81
C ASN A 280 4.15 12.79 -23.35
N GLY A 281 3.83 12.83 -22.05
CA GLY A 281 2.70 12.11 -21.48
C GLY A 281 2.92 10.59 -21.34
N LYS A 282 4.16 10.12 -21.42
CA LYS A 282 4.53 8.73 -21.12
C LYS A 282 4.75 8.54 -19.63
N LEU A 283 4.63 7.29 -19.18
CA LEU A 283 4.91 6.88 -17.82
C LEU A 283 6.34 7.25 -17.40
N ALA A 284 6.50 7.83 -16.22
CA ALA A 284 7.80 8.19 -15.67
C ALA A 284 7.82 8.11 -14.14
N PHE A 285 9.01 8.13 -13.56
CA PHE A 285 9.21 8.46 -12.16
C PHE A 285 9.90 9.83 -12.06
N VAL A 286 9.27 10.78 -11.37
CA VAL A 286 9.67 12.19 -11.39
C VAL A 286 10.03 12.71 -10.00
N VAL A 287 10.73 13.84 -9.92
CA VAL A 287 10.84 14.61 -8.68
C VAL A 287 9.43 15.03 -8.22
N ALA A 288 9.13 14.79 -6.95
CA ALA A 288 7.81 15.07 -6.39
C ALA A 288 7.57 16.57 -6.26
N SER A 289 6.35 16.99 -6.60
CA SER A 289 5.81 18.29 -6.22
C SER A 289 5.20 18.23 -4.82
N ALA A 290 4.93 19.39 -4.21
CA ALA A 290 4.28 19.43 -2.90
C ALA A 290 2.91 18.72 -2.87
N SER A 291 2.18 18.69 -3.98
CA SER A 291 0.88 17.99 -4.07
C SER A 291 1.00 16.47 -4.14
N ASP A 292 2.17 15.94 -4.49
CA ASP A 292 2.44 14.49 -4.50
C ASP A 292 2.78 13.97 -3.10
N LEU A 293 2.98 14.89 -2.13
CA LEU A 293 3.49 14.62 -0.80
C LEU A 293 2.45 15.01 0.26
N THR A 294 2.42 14.27 1.36
CA THR A 294 1.68 14.68 2.54
C THR A 294 2.39 15.87 3.20
N ASP A 295 1.62 16.89 3.56
CA ASP A 295 2.11 18.17 4.10
C ASP A 295 3.22 18.82 3.25
N GLY A 296 3.28 18.49 1.94
CA GLY A 296 4.29 18.99 1.02
C GLY A 296 5.71 18.47 1.23
N ALA A 297 5.93 17.51 2.14
CA ALA A 297 7.28 17.09 2.54
C ALA A 297 7.46 15.59 2.78
N TYR A 298 6.38 14.80 2.88
CA TYR A 298 6.46 13.39 3.26
C TYR A 298 5.85 12.48 2.20
N ILE A 299 6.46 11.31 1.99
CA ILE A 299 5.91 10.27 1.12
C ILE A 299 4.58 9.78 1.71
N PRO A 300 3.47 9.84 0.95
CA PRO A 300 2.17 9.38 1.44
C PRO A 300 2.17 7.88 1.74
N HIS A 301 1.36 7.47 2.73
CA HIS A 301 1.19 6.06 3.07
C HIS A 301 0.72 5.22 1.87
N ASN A 302 1.18 3.98 1.80
CA ASN A 302 0.83 3.02 0.76
C ASN A 302 1.14 3.45 -0.68
N LYS A 303 1.92 4.52 -0.89
CA LYS A 303 2.37 5.00 -2.20
C LYS A 303 3.84 4.70 -2.42
N PRO A 304 4.18 3.62 -3.14
CA PRO A 304 5.55 3.34 -3.52
C PRO A 304 6.24 4.49 -4.25
N TYR A 305 7.53 4.64 -3.98
CA TYR A 305 8.47 5.51 -4.69
C TYR A 305 9.60 4.65 -5.28
N LEU A 306 10.29 5.20 -6.28
CA LEU A 306 11.51 4.63 -6.84
C LEU A 306 12.72 5.21 -6.12
N GLU A 307 13.60 4.34 -5.60
CA GLU A 307 14.89 4.77 -5.09
C GLU A 307 15.90 4.91 -6.23
N VAL A 308 16.66 6.01 -6.22
CA VAL A 308 17.66 6.33 -7.24
C VAL A 308 18.97 6.75 -6.58
N SER A 309 20.07 6.60 -7.30
CA SER A 309 21.38 7.06 -6.84
C SER A 309 21.51 8.58 -6.97
N SER A 310 22.41 9.17 -6.17
CA SER A 310 22.72 10.59 -6.27
C SER A 310 23.23 10.93 -7.67
N GLY A 311 22.62 11.96 -8.29
CA GLY A 311 22.94 12.39 -9.65
C GLY A 311 22.09 11.72 -10.74
N SER A 312 21.11 10.88 -10.39
CA SER A 312 20.08 10.45 -11.33
C SER A 312 19.22 11.62 -11.82
N ALA A 313 18.72 11.48 -13.05
CA ALA A 313 17.87 12.44 -13.73
C ALA A 313 16.62 12.77 -12.90
N GLU A 314 16.12 13.99 -13.03
CA GLU A 314 14.89 14.43 -12.34
C GLU A 314 13.66 13.68 -12.84
N ILE A 315 13.66 13.28 -14.11
CA ILE A 315 12.64 12.46 -14.75
C ILE A 315 13.31 11.16 -15.21
N MET A 316 12.90 10.05 -14.63
CA MET A 316 13.32 8.71 -15.00
C MET A 316 12.28 8.14 -15.97
N THR A 317 12.70 7.65 -17.13
CA THR A 317 11.80 7.08 -18.15
C THR A 317 12.19 5.64 -18.50
N GLU A 318 11.28 4.87 -19.10
CA GLU A 318 11.65 3.54 -19.62
C GLU A 318 12.69 3.64 -20.75
N ASP A 319 12.54 4.64 -21.63
CA ASP A 319 13.46 4.90 -22.74
C ASP A 319 14.87 5.30 -22.25
N GLY A 320 14.98 5.95 -21.08
CA GLY A 320 16.26 6.31 -20.46
C GLY A 320 17.09 5.11 -20.00
N TYR A 321 16.50 3.91 -19.98
CA TYR A 321 17.19 2.66 -19.63
C TYR A 321 17.88 2.01 -20.84
N THR A 322 18.03 2.69 -22.00
CA THR A 322 18.77 2.13 -23.14
C THR A 322 20.11 1.56 -22.70
N GLY A 323 20.32 0.26 -22.93
CA GLY A 323 21.37 -0.57 -22.31
C GLY A 323 22.82 -0.31 -22.73
N ILE A 324 23.21 0.95 -22.89
CA ILE A 324 24.62 1.35 -22.93
C ILE A 324 24.93 1.86 -21.53
N GLU A 325 25.31 0.93 -20.63
CA GLU A 325 26.11 1.33 -19.49
C GLU A 325 27.42 1.89 -20.07
N SER A 326 27.74 3.15 -19.74
CA SER A 326 29.06 3.68 -19.99
C SER A 326 30.05 2.76 -19.30
N ILE A 327 30.76 1.95 -20.08
CA ILE A 327 31.88 1.16 -19.58
C ILE A 327 32.87 2.18 -19.01
N GLU A 328 32.99 2.25 -17.69
CA GLU A 328 34.20 2.78 -17.09
C GLU A 328 35.31 1.84 -17.56
N ALA A 329 36.18 2.36 -18.42
CA ALA A 329 37.25 1.58 -19.02
C ALA A 329 38.25 1.17 -17.93
N GLU A 330 37.98 0.07 -17.23
CA GLU A 330 38.89 -0.57 -16.29
C GLU A 330 39.76 -1.67 -16.93
N GLU A 331 39.69 -1.85 -18.25
CA GLU A 331 40.64 -2.71 -18.95
C GLU A 331 41.78 -1.91 -19.55
N LYS A 332 43.02 -2.29 -19.19
CA LYS A 332 44.24 -1.82 -19.85
C LYS A 332 44.07 -1.99 -21.36
N ALA A 333 44.23 -0.87 -22.07
CA ALA A 333 44.50 -0.84 -23.50
C ALA A 333 45.41 -2.01 -23.93
N ASP A 334 44.88 -2.99 -24.65
CA ASP A 334 45.62 -4.17 -25.13
C ASP A 334 46.63 -3.83 -26.24
N ASN A 335 46.74 -2.54 -26.59
CA ASN A 335 47.65 -1.98 -27.57
C ASN A 335 47.44 -2.51 -29.00
N LYS A 336 46.34 -3.24 -29.23
CA LYS A 336 45.97 -3.77 -30.54
C LYS A 336 45.37 -2.69 -31.43
N ILE A 337 45.46 -2.94 -32.73
CA ILE A 337 44.98 -2.02 -33.76
C ILE A 337 43.87 -2.72 -34.54
N TYR A 338 42.75 -2.04 -34.71
CA TYR A 338 41.59 -2.55 -35.44
C TYR A 338 41.34 -1.70 -36.69
N THR A 339 40.82 -2.33 -37.75
CA THR A 339 40.27 -1.62 -38.90
C THR A 339 38.97 -0.90 -38.52
N LEU A 340 38.49 0.03 -39.36
CA LEU A 340 37.18 0.67 -39.15
C LEU A 340 36.00 -0.31 -39.19
N ALA A 341 36.19 -1.50 -39.77
CA ALA A 341 35.22 -2.59 -39.76
C ALA A 341 35.31 -3.49 -38.51
N GLY A 342 36.17 -3.16 -37.55
CA GLY A 342 36.33 -3.91 -36.28
C GLY A 342 37.19 -5.16 -36.37
N GLN A 343 37.95 -5.36 -37.45
CA GLN A 343 38.88 -6.48 -37.57
C GLN A 343 40.22 -6.17 -36.90
N GLU A 344 40.68 -7.04 -36.00
CA GLU A 344 42.00 -6.94 -35.37
C GLU A 344 43.12 -7.14 -36.41
N LEU A 345 44.12 -6.26 -36.42
CA LEU A 345 45.34 -6.46 -37.19
C LEU A 345 46.27 -7.44 -36.45
N PRO A 346 46.87 -8.41 -37.14
CA PRO A 346 47.86 -9.30 -36.53
C PRO A 346 49.02 -8.52 -35.93
N ALA A 347 49.51 -8.94 -34.75
CA ALA A 347 50.52 -8.22 -33.95
C ALA A 347 51.84 -7.90 -34.69
N ASN A 348 52.15 -8.62 -35.78
CA ASN A 348 53.39 -8.49 -36.54
C ASN A 348 53.21 -7.78 -37.89
N VAL A 349 52.05 -7.15 -38.14
CA VAL A 349 51.78 -6.43 -39.38
C VAL A 349 51.91 -4.92 -39.14
N THR A 350 52.81 -4.27 -39.88
CA THR A 350 52.84 -2.81 -39.96
C THR A 350 51.58 -2.34 -40.71
N PRO A 351 50.71 -1.53 -40.09
CA PRO A 351 49.52 -1.01 -40.76
C PRO A 351 49.92 -0.18 -41.97
N LYS A 352 49.18 -0.31 -43.08
CA LYS A 352 49.33 0.59 -44.24
C LYS A 352 48.81 1.99 -43.87
N ALA A 353 49.15 2.99 -44.67
CA ALA A 353 48.60 4.33 -44.51
C ALA A 353 47.06 4.28 -44.55
N GLY A 354 46.39 4.88 -43.56
CA GLY A 354 44.94 4.76 -43.39
C GLY A 354 44.44 5.13 -41.99
N ILE A 355 43.14 4.97 -41.77
CA ILE A 355 42.47 5.25 -40.49
C ILE A 355 42.20 3.93 -39.76
N TYR A 356 42.57 3.87 -38.49
CA TYR A 356 42.43 2.70 -37.62
C TYR A 356 41.86 3.07 -36.27
N ILE A 357 41.46 2.07 -35.48
CA ILE A 357 41.06 2.22 -34.09
C ILE A 357 42.15 1.60 -33.22
N LYS A 358 42.70 2.36 -32.28
CA LYS A 358 43.65 1.87 -31.26
C LYS A 358 43.24 2.42 -29.90
N ASN A 359 43.08 1.56 -28.91
CA ASN A 359 42.65 1.93 -27.55
C ASN A 359 41.36 2.78 -27.56
N GLY A 360 40.39 2.38 -28.37
CA GLY A 360 39.11 3.09 -28.53
C GLY A 360 39.18 4.45 -29.24
N LYS A 361 40.36 4.88 -29.73
CA LYS A 361 40.53 6.15 -30.45
C LYS A 361 40.84 5.92 -31.93
N LYS A 362 40.32 6.79 -32.78
CA LYS A 362 40.71 6.85 -34.19
C LYS A 362 42.14 7.37 -34.29
N ILE A 363 42.99 6.65 -35.01
CA ILE A 363 44.35 7.05 -35.33
C ILE A 363 44.54 7.08 -36.84
N VAL A 364 45.43 7.96 -37.31
CA VAL A 364 45.82 8.05 -38.72
C VAL A 364 47.26 7.56 -38.83
N ILE A 365 47.47 6.51 -39.61
CA ILE A 365 48.79 6.05 -40.02
C ILE A 365 49.10 6.72 -41.35
N LYS A 366 50.25 7.40 -41.42
CA LYS A 366 50.71 8.12 -42.62
C LYS A 366 51.68 7.28 -43.42
#